data_AF-G8S582-F1
#
_entry.id   AF-G8S582-F1
#
_cell.length_a   1.000
_cell.length_b   1.000
_cell.length_c   1.000
_cell.angle_alpha   90.00
_cell.angle_beta   90.00
_cell.angle_gamma   90.00
#
_symmetry.space_group_name_H-M   'P 1'
#
loop_
_entity.id
_entity.type
_entity.pdbx_description
1 polymer ?
#
loop_
_entity_poly.entity_id
_entity_poly.type
_entity_poly.pdbx_seq_one_letter_code
_entity_poly.pdbx_strand_id
1 'polypeptide(L)' 'MRMATCNLCHRDVPDEQIEEHRRDVHPDVAADGTRETDDSRIVPDSTVPPAPREE' A
#
# COMPACT_ATOMS: atom_id res chain seq x y z
N MET A 1 -17.16 6.96 -20.85
CA MET A 1 -15.83 6.72 -20.26
C MET A 1 -15.98 6.68 -18.74
N ARG A 2 -15.51 5.61 -18.09
CA ARG A 2 -15.45 5.52 -16.63
C ARG A 2 -14.05 5.92 -16.18
N MET A 3 -13.97 6.69 -15.10
CA MET A 3 -12.70 7.03 -14.47
C MET A 3 -12.54 6.16 -13.23
N ALA A 4 -11.33 5.65 -13.04
CA ALA A 4 -10.90 4.93 -11.85
C ALA A 4 -9.83 5.77 -11.14
N THR A 5 -9.92 5.85 -9.83
CA THR A 5 -8.90 6.54 -9.02
C THR A 5 -7.80 5.54 -8.66
N CYS A 6 -6.56 5.84 -9.03
CA CYS A 6 -5.41 5.03 -8.65
C CYS A 6 -5.13 5.20 -7.14
N ASN A 7 -5.30 4.14 -6.34
CA ASN A 7 -5.07 4.19 -4.89
C ASN A 7 -3.60 4.41 -4.48
N LEU A 8 -2.65 4.35 -5.42
CA LEU A 8 -1.21 4.52 -5.14
C LEU A 8 -0.78 5.99 -5.18
N CYS A 9 -1.36 6.78 -6.08
CA CYS A 9 -1.03 8.18 -6.30
C CYS A 9 -2.25 9.12 -6.21
N HIS A 10 -3.44 8.56 -5.92
CA HIS A 10 -4.72 9.25 -5.82
C HIS A 10 -5.04 10.15 -7.03
N ARG A 11 -4.64 9.71 -8.22
CA ARG A 11 -4.95 10.38 -9.48
C ARG A 11 -6.10 9.66 -10.19
N ASP A 12 -6.99 10.43 -10.81
CA ASP A 12 -8.01 9.90 -11.71
C ASP A 12 -7.40 9.52 -13.05
N VAL A 13 -7.67 8.27 -13.45
CA VAL A 13 -7.17 7.66 -14.68
C VAL A 13 -8.35 6.98 -15.37
N PRO A 14 -8.42 6.91 -16.71
CA PRO A 14 -9.44 6.13 -17.38
C PRO A 14 -9.40 4.67 -16.91
N ASP A 15 -10.55 4.09 -16.61
CA ASP A 15 -10.67 2.70 -16.11
C ASP A 15 -10.00 1.69 -17.03
N GLU A 16 -10.10 1.90 -18.35
CA GLU A 16 -9.43 1.11 -19.38
C GLU A 16 -7.89 1.23 -19.41
N GLN A 17 -7.34 2.28 -18.79
CA GLN A 17 -5.90 2.57 -18.72
C GLN A 17 -5.33 2.40 -17.30
N ILE A 18 -6.13 2.04 -16.30
CA ILE A 18 -5.67 1.93 -14.92
C ILE A 18 -4.57 0.86 -14.75
N GLU A 19 -4.67 -0.24 -15.50
CA GLU A 19 -3.67 -1.30 -15.48
C GLU A 19 -2.36 -0.89 -16.14
N GLU A 20 -2.43 -0.21 -17.29
CA GLU A 20 -1.25 0.33 -17.99
C GLU A 20 -0.56 1.38 -17.13
N HIS A 21 -1.33 2.32 -16.57
CA HIS A 21 -0.83 3.32 -15.63
C HIS A 21 -0.09 2.70 -14.45
N ARG A 22 -0.63 1.62 -13.85
CA ARG A 22 0.05 0.93 -12.74
C ARG A 22 1.39 0.35 -13.18
N ARG A 23 1.49 -0.28 -14.35
CA ARG A 23 2.75 -0.88 -14.84
C ARG A 23 3.81 0.17 -15.21
N ASP A 24 3.39 1.29 -15.80
CA ASP A 24 4.30 2.32 -16.29
C ASP A 24 4.76 3.28 -15.18
N VAL A 25 3.81 3.76 -14.36
CA VAL A 25 4.07 4.76 -13.31
C VAL A 25 4.49 4.13 -11.99
N HIS A 26 4.06 2.89 -11.73
CA HIS A 26 4.33 2.18 -10.49
C HIS A 26 4.93 0.78 -10.73
N PRO A 27 6.07 0.67 -11.43
CA PRO A 27 6.69 -0.62 -11.74
C PRO A 27 7.13 -1.40 -10.50
N ASP A 28 7.31 -0.71 -9.36
CA ASP A 28 7.69 -1.29 -8.06
C ASP A 28 6.50 -1.87 -7.27
N VAL A 29 5.28 -1.68 -7.76
CA VAL A 29 4.06 -2.17 -7.11
C VAL A 29 3.60 -3.43 -7.83
N ALA A 30 3.62 -4.56 -7.13
CA ALA A 30 3.11 -5.82 -7.65
C ALA A 30 1.62 -5.70 -8.02
N ALA A 31 1.14 -6.56 -8.92
CA ALA A 31 -0.26 -6.59 -9.36
C ALA A 31 -1.25 -6.76 -8.18
N ASP A 32 -0.80 -7.34 -7.08
CA ASP A 32 -1.55 -7.53 -5.82
C ASP A 32 -1.66 -6.26 -4.97
N GLY A 33 -0.99 -5.16 -5.35
CA GLY A 33 -0.97 -3.91 -4.60
C GLY A 33 0.12 -3.84 -3.54
N THR A 34 0.94 -4.88 -3.40
CA THR A 34 2.11 -4.91 -2.53
C THR A 34 3.26 -4.12 -3.16
N ARG A 35 3.77 -3.09 -2.47
CA ARG A 35 5.06 -2.48 -2.83
C ARG A 35 6.17 -3.44 -2.44
N GLU A 36 7.04 -3.80 -3.39
CA GLU A 36 8.17 -4.69 -3.10
C GLU A 36 9.17 -4.04 -2.12
N THR A 37 9.23 -2.71 -2.11
CA THR A 37 10.05 -1.92 -1.18
C THR A 37 9.43 -1.68 0.20
N ASP A 38 8.23 -2.21 0.49
CA ASP A 38 7.66 -2.16 1.83
C ASP A 38 8.33 -3.24 2.70
N ASP A 39 9.58 -3.00 3.11
CA ASP A 39 10.26 -3.69 4.23
C ASP A 39 9.60 -3.31 5.57
N SER A 40 8.28 -3.08 5.58
CA SER A 40 7.52 -3.01 6.83
C SER A 40 7.41 -4.42 7.37
N ARG A 41 8.47 -4.82 8.06
CA ARG A 41 8.46 -5.97 8.95
C ARG A 41 7.32 -5.73 9.95
N ILE A 42 6.18 -6.39 9.74
CA ILE A 42 5.12 -6.49 10.73
C ILE A 42 5.76 -7.21 11.92
N VAL A 43 6.23 -6.44 12.90
CA VAL A 43 6.69 -6.98 14.18
C VAL A 43 5.44 -7.50 14.89
N PRO A 44 5.37 -8.80 15.22
CA PRO A 44 4.32 -9.26 16.12
C PRO A 44 4.50 -8.53 17.45
N ASP A 45 3.47 -7.81 17.87
CA ASP A 45 3.36 -7.20 19.20
C ASP A 45 3.34 -8.32 20.24
N SER A 46 4.52 -8.75 20.66
CA SER A 46 4.71 -9.76 21.69
C SER A 46 5.96 -9.45 22.48
N THR A 47 6.01 -8.23 23.04
CA THR A 47 6.69 -7.87 24.29
C THR A 47 6.37 -6.40 24.58
N VAL A 48 5.12 -6.12 24.94
CA VAL A 48 4.85 -5.00 25.85
C VAL A 48 4.88 -5.62 27.24
N PRO A 49 5.95 -5.46 28.05
CA PRO A 49 5.84 -5.78 29.46
C PRO A 49 4.73 -4.92 30.06
N PRO A 50 3.85 -5.46 30.93
CA PRO A 50 2.78 -4.68 31.52
C PRO A 50 3.39 -3.47 32.24
N ALA A 51 2.87 -2.27 31.94
CA ALA A 51 3.27 -1.05 32.61
C ALA A 51 3.16 -1.24 34.14
N PRO A 52 4.17 -0.84 34.93
CA PRO A 52 4.07 -0.92 36.38
C PRO A 52 2.88 -0.06 36.81
N ARG A 53 1.94 -0.68 37.52
CA ARG A 53 0.87 0.07 38.19
C ARG A 53 1.54 0.90 39.28
N GLU A 54 1.42 2.21 39.18
CA GLU A 54 1.74 3.14 40.27
C GLU A 54 0.65 2.97 41.35
N GLU A 55 1.10 2.76 42.57
CA GLU A 55 0.34 2.55 43.81
C GLU A 55 -0.19 3.84 44.42
#